data_AF-A0A8X6K9W7-F1
#
_entry.id   AF-A0A8X6K9W7-F1
#
_cell.length_a   1.000
_cell.length_b   1.000
_cell.length_c   1.000
_cell.angle_alpha   90.00
_cell.angle_beta   90.00
_cell.angle_gamma   90.00
#
_symmetry.space_group_name_H-M   'P 1'
#
loop_
_entity.id
_entity.type
_entity.pdbx_description
1 polymer ?
#
loop_
_entity_poly.entity_id
_entity_poly.type
_entity_poly.pdbx_seq_one_letter_code
_entity_poly.pdbx_strand_id
1 'polypeptide(L)' 'YIFIPRMLRGVCDEDLSTMVLGEKISMPIGVSPMSFQRLAHPDGEIGVARG' A
#
# COMPACT_ATOMS: atom_id res chain seq x y z
N TYR A 1 5.05 0.75 20.30
CA TYR A 1 5.65 1.77 19.42
C TYR A 1 4.67 2.93 19.34
N ILE A 2 5.13 4.19 19.37
CA ILE A 2 4.26 5.37 19.29
C ILE A 2 4.75 6.31 18.18
N PHE A 3 3.83 6.99 17.50
CA PHE A 3 4.19 8.05 16.56
C PHE A 3 4.48 9.35 17.33
N ILE A 4 5.63 9.97 17.04
CA ILE A 4 6.04 11.25 17.64
C ILE A 4 5.90 12.34 16.57
N PRO A 5 4.92 13.25 16.69
CA PRO A 5 4.71 14.33 15.73
C PRO A 5 5.91 15.28 15.67
N ARG A 6 6.23 15.78 14.47
CA ARG A 6 7.24 16.83 14.27
C ARG A 6 6.54 18.14 13.91
N MET A 7 6.73 19.16 14.73
CA MET A 7 6.06 20.46 14.56
C MET A 7 6.82 21.38 13.61
N LEU A 8 6.09 22.30 12.94
CA LEU A 8 6.62 23.37 12.09
C LEU A 8 7.52 22.92 10.92
N ARG A 9 7.27 21.73 10.34
CA ARG A 9 8.08 21.16 9.24
C ARG A 9 7.81 21.73 7.84
N GLY A 10 6.77 22.52 7.65
CA GLY A 10 6.39 23.04 6.33
C GLY A 10 6.16 21.91 5.32
N VAL A 11 5.32 20.94 5.69
CA VAL A 11 5.01 19.79 4.82
C VAL A 11 4.02 20.23 3.76
N CYS A 12 4.40 20.12 2.48
CA CYS A 12 3.54 20.29 1.32
C CYS A 12 3.86 19.15 0.34
N ASP A 13 2.83 18.52 -0.23
CA ASP A 13 2.91 17.46 -1.25
C ASP A 13 3.73 16.23 -0.81
N GLU A 14 3.12 15.33 -0.03
CA GLU A 14 3.78 14.09 0.41
C GLU A 14 3.81 13.03 -0.70
N ASP A 15 5.00 12.74 -1.24
CA ASP A 15 5.19 11.59 -2.13
C ASP A 15 5.32 10.30 -1.31
N LEU A 16 4.32 9.42 -1.42
CA LEU A 16 4.33 8.08 -0.81
C LEU A 16 5.01 7.03 -1.69
N SER A 17 5.45 7.38 -2.89
CA SER A 17 6.08 6.43 -3.78
C SER A 17 7.43 5.93 -3.25
N THR A 18 7.77 4.70 -3.60
CA THR A 18 9.03 4.07 -3.18
C THR A 18 9.48 3.04 -4.21
N MET A 19 10.70 2.52 -4.03
CA MET A 19 11.28 1.48 -4.89
C MET A 19 11.24 0.12 -4.18
N VAL A 20 10.68 -0.89 -4.83
CA VAL A 20 10.68 -2.27 -4.35
C VAL A 20 11.12 -3.19 -5.49
N LEU A 21 12.15 -3.99 -5.24
CA LEU A 21 12.72 -4.91 -6.25
C LEU A 21 13.11 -4.25 -7.59
N GLY A 22 13.46 -2.96 -7.56
CA GLY A 22 13.83 -2.19 -8.76
C GLY A 22 12.66 -1.48 -9.45
N GLU A 23 11.42 -1.71 -9.00
CA GLU A 23 10.22 -1.08 -9.55
C GLU A 23 9.72 0.07 -8.67
N LYS A 24 9.22 1.14 -9.29
CA LYS A 24 8.59 2.25 -8.58
C LYS A 24 7.13 1.92 -8.29
N ILE A 25 6.74 1.92 -7.02
CA ILE A 25 5.36 1.73 -6.56
C ILE A 25 4.81 3.03 -5.97
N SER A 26 3.48 3.22 -6.00
CA SER A 26 2.82 4.46 -5.57
C SER A 26 2.79 4.68 -4.06
N MET A 27 2.88 3.60 -3.27
CA MET A 27 2.77 3.61 -1.81
C MET A 27 3.62 2.49 -1.19
N PRO A 28 4.10 2.61 0.07
CA PRO A 28 4.93 1.60 0.73
C PRO A 28 4.08 0.50 1.38
N ILE A 29 3.02 0.06 0.70
CA ILE A 29 2.05 -0.92 1.19
C ILE A 29 1.81 -1.95 0.08
N GLY A 30 1.82 -3.23 0.44
CA GLY A 30 1.56 -4.33 -0.47
C GLY A 30 0.51 -5.29 0.09
N VAL A 31 -0.11 -6.06 -0.80
CA VAL A 31 -1.03 -7.13 -0.43
C VAL A 31 -0.24 -8.40 -0.12
N SER A 32 -0.37 -8.90 1.12
CA SER A 32 0.22 -10.19 1.50
C SER A 32 -0.40 -11.32 0.67
N PRO A 33 0.37 -12.34 0.24
CA PRO A 33 -0.19 -13.48 -0.48
C PRO A 33 -1.24 -14.18 0.38
N MET A 34 -2.45 -14.34 -0.17
CA MET A 34 -3.56 -15.05 0.46
C MET A 34 -4.35 -15.81 -0.61
N SER A 35 -4.80 -17.02 -0.27
CA SER A 35 -5.65 -17.84 -1.15
C SER A 35 -7.12 -17.74 -0.73
N PHE A 36 -8.01 -18.24 -1.60
CA PHE A 36 -9.45 -18.36 -1.35
C PHE A 36 -10.16 -17.01 -1.19
N GLN A 37 -9.73 -15.98 -1.93
CA GLN A 37 -10.35 -14.66 -1.87
C GLN A 37 -11.79 -14.65 -2.41
N ARG A 38 -12.18 -15.71 -3.14
CA ARG A 38 -13.57 -15.95 -3.56
C ARG A 38 -14.56 -16.18 -2.41
N LEU A 39 -14.07 -16.48 -1.21
CA LEU A 39 -14.90 -16.52 0.00
C LEU A 39 -15.37 -15.13 0.43
N ALA A 40 -14.61 -14.08 0.12
CA ALA A 40 -14.95 -12.69 0.43
C ALA A 40 -15.72 -12.01 -0.72
N HIS A 41 -15.33 -12.26 -1.97
CA HIS A 41 -15.98 -11.66 -3.14
C HIS A 41 -15.87 -12.56 -4.38
N PRO A 42 -16.90 -12.68 -5.25
CA PRO A 42 -16.87 -13.56 -6.42
C PRO A 42 -15.66 -13.40 -7.35
N ASP A 43 -15.14 -12.17 -7.49
CA ASP A 43 -13.97 -11.85 -8.34
C ASP A 43 -12.65 -12.42 -7.80
N GLY A 44 -12.60 -12.77 -6.52
CA GLY A 44 -11.42 -13.35 -5.86
C GLY A 44 -10.14 -12.56 -6.10
N GLU A 45 -9.08 -13.29 -6.41
CA GLU A 45 -7.71 -12.80 -6.59
C GLU A 45 -7.58 -11.81 -7.76
N ILE A 46 -8.42 -11.95 -8.79
CA ILE A 46 -8.45 -11.01 -9.93
C ILE A 46 -9.00 -9.65 -9.48
N GLY A 47 -9.99 -9.64 -8.59
CA GLY A 47 -10.52 -8.40 -8.01
C GLY A 47 -9.47 -7.65 -7.21
N VAL A 48 -8.70 -8.36 -6.38
CA VAL A 48 -7.63 -7.77 -5.55
C VAL A 48 -6.46 -7.27 -6.39
N ALA A 49 -6.12 -7.93 -7.50
CA ALA A 49 -5.04 -7.48 -8.38
C ALA A 49 -5.37 -6.19 -9.18
N ARG A 50 -6.65 -5.82 -9.29
CA ARG A 50 -7.12 -4.65 -10.04
C ARG A 50 -7.30 -3.40 -9.19
N GLY A 51 -7.57 -3.57 -7.89
CA GLY A 51 -7.73 -2.48 -6.93
C GLY A 51 -6.38 -1.95 -6.47
#